data_AF-A0A3E0U720-F1
#
_entry.id   AF-A0A3E0U720-F1
#
_cell.length_a   1.000
_cell.length_b   1.000
_cell.length_c   1.000
_cell.angle_alpha   90.00
_cell.angle_beta   90.00
_cell.angle_gamma   90.00
#
_symmetry.space_group_name_H-M   'P 1'
#
loop_
_entity.id
_entity.type
_entity.pdbx_description
1 polymer ?
#
loop_
_entity_poly.entity_id
_entity_poly.type
_entity_poly.pdbx_seq_one_letter_code
_entity_poly.pdbx_strand_id
1 'polypeptide(L)'
;MRLFLLILGWSSVVGSLGDGALGVYALWINVLEGWKLIGISVNDLLRDFVPIIFWVKQVAFYVLPEQVVYWIFDLPALVYFPIRIVMSIFIGWWALSKAATLQEQENASQLS
;
A
#
# COMPACT_ATOMS: atom_id res chain seq x y z
N MET A 1 18.87 9.31 10.47
CA MET A 1 18.51 8.89 9.08
C MET A 1 18.15 7.41 9.00
N ARG A 2 18.94 6.49 9.60
CA ARG A 2 18.63 5.05 9.63
C ARG A 2 17.27 4.69 10.23
N LEU A 3 16.89 5.28 11.37
CA LEU A 3 15.59 5.04 12.01
C LEU A 3 14.40 5.38 11.09
N PHE A 4 14.48 6.50 10.37
CA PHE A 4 13.45 6.90 9.41
C PHE A 4 13.27 5.87 8.29
N LEU A 5 14.38 5.37 7.73
CA LEU A 5 14.34 4.34 6.67
C LEU A 5 13.80 3.01 7.17
N LEU A 6 14.08 2.63 8.42
CA LEU A 6 13.49 1.44 9.03
C LEU A 6 11.98 1.60 9.22
N ILE A 7 11.51 2.76 9.70
CA ILE A 7 10.08 3.05 9.81
C ILE A 7 9.41 2.98 8.43
N LEU A 8 10.02 3.58 7.40
CA LEU A 8 9.54 3.54 6.02
C LEU A 8 9.50 2.11 5.46
N GLY A 9 10.53 1.30 5.73
CA GLY A 9 10.58 -0.10 5.31
C GLY A 9 9.46 -0.93 5.94
N TRP A 10 9.30 -0.83 7.25
CA TRP A 10 8.26 -1.56 7.99
C TRP A 10 6.83 -1.10 7.66
N SER A 11 6.61 0.21 7.48
CA SER A 11 5.31 0.72 7.05
C SER A 11 4.92 0.18 5.69
N SER A 12 5.88 0.01 4.78
CA SER A 12 5.65 -0.61 3.48
C SER A 12 5.24 -2.08 3.56
N VAL A 13 5.84 -2.84 4.48
CA VAL A 13 5.48 -4.25 4.73
C VAL A 13 4.06 -4.36 5.30
N VAL A 14 3.72 -3.53 6.30
CA VAL A 14 2.37 -3.53 6.88
C VAL A 14 1.34 -3.08 5.84
N GLY A 15 1.67 -2.07 5.03
CA GLY A 15 0.82 -1.58 3.94
C GLY A 15 0.53 -2.66 2.90
N SER A 16 1.56 -3.40 2.45
CA SER A 16 1.39 -4.45 1.44
C SER A 16 0.58 -5.64 1.95
N LEU A 17 0.65 -5.96 3.25
CA LEU A 17 -0.23 -6.96 3.86
C LEU A 17 -1.70 -6.51 3.85
N GLY A 18 -1.94 -5.23 4.17
CA GLY A 18 -3.27 -4.63 4.10
C GLY A 18 -3.83 -4.66 2.67
N ASP A 19 -3.03 -4.23 1.70
CA ASP A 19 -3.40 -4.27 0.28
C ASP A 19 -3.61 -5.70 -0.22
N GLY A 20 -2.79 -6.65 0.25
CA GLY A 20 -2.94 -8.07 -0.03
C GLY A 20 -4.26 -8.64 0.49
N ALA A 21 -4.61 -8.33 1.73
CA ALA A 21 -5.90 -8.74 2.31
C ALA A 21 -7.08 -8.15 1.53
N LEU A 22 -7.00 -6.88 1.12
CA LEU A 22 -8.03 -6.23 0.31
C LEU A 22 -8.12 -6.81 -1.11
N GLY A 23 -6.98 -7.12 -1.72
CA GLY A 23 -6.94 -7.78 -3.03
C GLY A 23 -7.56 -9.18 -2.99
N VAL A 24 -7.21 -9.99 -1.99
CA VAL A 24 -7.81 -11.32 -1.78
C VAL A 24 -9.30 -11.20 -1.51
N TYR A 25 -9.72 -10.22 -0.70
CA TYR A 25 -11.13 -10.00 -0.42
C TYR A 25 -11.91 -9.55 -1.66
N ALA A 26 -11.34 -8.66 -2.49
CA ALA A 26 -11.91 -8.24 -3.77
C ALA A 26 -12.06 -9.42 -4.75
N LEU A 27 -11.11 -10.36 -4.76
CA LEU A 27 -11.22 -11.60 -5.54
C LEU A 27 -12.33 -12.50 -4.98
N TRP A 28 -12.38 -12.66 -3.66
CA TRP A 28 -13.37 -13.49 -2.98
C TRP A 28 -14.81 -13.05 -3.30
N ILE A 29 -15.11 -11.76 -3.17
CA ILE A 29 -16.45 -11.24 -3.51
C ILE A 29 -16.78 -11.43 -5.00
N ASN A 30 -15.79 -11.32 -5.88
CA ASN A 30 -15.99 -11.54 -7.32
C ASN A 30 -16.35 -12.99 -7.63
N VAL A 31 -15.72 -13.94 -6.95
CA VAL A 31 -16.06 -15.37 -7.08
C VAL A 31 -17.49 -15.62 -6.59
N LEU A 32 -17.91 -15.01 -5.48
CA LEU A 32 -19.28 -15.15 -4.95
C LEU A 32 -20.34 -14.54 -5.86
N GLU A 33 -20.05 -13.41 -6.49
CA GLU A 33 -20.99 -12.68 -7.36
C GLU A 33 -20.95 -13.12 -8.83
N GLY A 34 -20.22 -14.20 -9.14
CA GLY A 34 -20.11 -14.71 -10.51
C GLY A 34 -19.43 -13.72 -11.47
N TRP A 35 -18.39 -13.02 -11.00
CA TRP A 35 -17.57 -12.06 -11.75
C TRP A 35 -18.29 -10.79 -12.23
N LYS A 36 -19.48 -10.49 -11.69
CA LYS A 36 -20.21 -9.25 -12.00
C LYS A 36 -19.48 -7.99 -11.53
N LEU A 37 -18.62 -8.12 -10.52
CA LEU A 37 -17.90 -7.01 -9.87
C LEU A 37 -16.45 -6.88 -10.34
N ILE A 38 -16.09 -7.40 -11.52
CA ILE A 38 -14.69 -7.45 -11.96
C ILE A 38 -14.08 -6.06 -12.12
N GLY A 39 -14.93 -5.08 -12.45
CA GLY A 39 -14.58 -3.66 -12.57
C GLY A 39 -14.90 -2.83 -11.33
N ILE A 40 -15.16 -3.46 -10.16
CA ILE A 40 -15.46 -2.69 -8.95
C ILE A 40 -14.29 -1.74 -8.63
N SER A 41 -14.62 -0.47 -8.45
CA SER A 41 -13.63 0.55 -8.11
C SER A 41 -13.11 0.34 -6.69
N VAL A 42 -11.92 0.86 -6.39
CA VAL A 42 -11.41 0.89 -5.01
C VAL A 42 -12.38 1.65 -4.10
N ASN A 43 -12.99 2.72 -4.59
CA ASN A 43 -14.00 3.47 -3.85
C ASN A 43 -15.17 2.60 -3.42
N ASP A 44 -15.79 1.90 -4.36
CA ASP A 44 -17.02 1.16 -4.11
C ASP A 44 -16.73 -0.10 -3.30
N LEU A 45 -15.58 -0.76 -3.54
CA LEU A 45 -15.13 -1.87 -2.69
C LEU A 45 -15.02 -1.42 -1.22
N LEU A 46 -14.33 -0.32 -0.97
CA LEU A 46 -14.11 0.16 0.40
C LEU A 46 -15.39 0.69 1.04
N ARG A 47 -16.28 1.31 0.26
CA ARG A 47 -17.55 1.82 0.76
C ARG A 47 -18.52 0.70 1.13
N ASP A 48 -18.68 -0.27 0.23
CA ASP A 48 -19.79 -1.22 0.29
C ASP A 48 -19.40 -2.52 1.01
N PHE A 49 -18.13 -2.93 0.93
CA PHE A 49 -17.66 -4.19 1.50
C PHE A 49 -16.70 -4.03 2.69
N VAL A 50 -15.97 -2.90 2.77
CA VAL A 50 -15.01 -2.66 3.88
C VAL A 50 -15.16 -1.26 4.50
N PRO A 51 -16.37 -0.85 4.93
CA PRO A 51 -16.65 0.52 5.38
C PRO A 51 -15.79 0.96 6.57
N ILE A 52 -15.33 -0.01 7.38
CA ILE A 52 -14.50 0.24 8.56
C ILE A 52 -13.18 0.95 8.23
N ILE A 53 -12.66 0.80 7.00
CA ILE A 53 -11.44 1.49 6.55
C ILE A 53 -11.70 2.57 5.50
N PHE A 54 -12.97 2.89 5.20
CA PHE A 54 -13.30 3.89 4.18
C PHE A 54 -12.76 5.30 4.51
N TRP A 55 -12.53 5.58 5.80
CA TRP A 55 -11.87 6.81 6.27
C TRP A 55 -10.48 7.04 5.65
N VAL A 56 -9.81 6.00 5.14
CA VAL A 56 -8.52 6.12 4.41
C VAL A 56 -8.66 7.02 3.18
N LYS A 57 -9.85 7.12 2.58
CA LYS A 57 -10.12 8.07 1.49
C LYS A 57 -9.99 9.52 1.95
N GLN A 58 -10.47 9.84 3.15
CA GLN A 58 -10.33 11.19 3.72
C GLN A 58 -8.86 11.51 3.98
N VAL A 59 -8.10 10.54 4.49
CA VAL A 59 -6.64 10.67 4.65
C VAL A 59 -5.96 10.95 3.31
N ALA A 60 -6.37 10.28 2.24
CA ALA A 60 -5.81 10.53 0.91
C ALA A 60 -6.02 11.98 0.44
N PHE A 61 -7.20 12.58 0.71
CA PHE A 61 -7.46 13.99 0.41
C PHE A 61 -6.61 14.98 1.22
N TYR A 62 -6.13 14.59 2.41
CA TYR A 62 -5.20 15.44 3.18
C TYR A 62 -3.77 15.42 2.61
N VAL A 63 -3.40 14.38 1.87
CA VAL A 63 -2.01 14.15 1.44
C VAL A 63 -1.81 14.41 -0.05
N LEU A 64 -2.83 14.19 -0.87
CA LEU A 64 -2.76 14.24 -2.33
C LEU A 64 -3.75 15.26 -2.92
N PRO A 65 -3.46 15.84 -4.11
CA PRO A 65 -4.42 16.67 -4.82
C PRO A 65 -5.72 15.92 -5.13
N GLU A 66 -6.85 16.63 -5.07
CA GLU A 66 -8.18 16.04 -5.23
C GLU A 66 -8.31 15.19 -6.50
N GLN A 67 -7.81 15.69 -7.64
CA GLN A 67 -7.88 14.98 -8.91
C GLN A 67 -7.15 13.63 -8.87
N VAL A 68 -6.02 13.57 -8.15
CA VAL A 68 -5.24 12.34 -7.98
C VAL A 68 -6.01 11.36 -7.09
N VAL A 69 -6.65 11.84 -6.02
CA VAL A 69 -7.44 10.99 -5.13
C VAL A 69 -8.62 10.39 -5.89
N TYR A 70 -9.38 11.20 -6.63
CA TYR A 70 -10.48 10.69 -7.45
C TYR A 70 -10.00 9.66 -8.46
N TRP A 71 -8.91 9.95 -9.17
CA TRP A 71 -8.33 9.03 -10.14
C TRP A 71 -7.92 7.69 -9.50
N ILE A 72 -7.21 7.71 -8.37
CA ILE A 72 -6.78 6.49 -7.66
C ILE A 72 -7.98 5.66 -7.21
N PHE A 73 -8.99 6.30 -6.63
CA PHE A 73 -10.14 5.60 -6.05
C PHE A 73 -11.12 5.08 -7.11
N ASP A 74 -11.05 5.59 -8.34
CA ASP A 74 -11.83 5.10 -9.48
C ASP A 74 -11.20 3.89 -10.18
N LEU A 75 -9.95 3.55 -9.84
CA LEU A 75 -9.27 2.38 -10.43
C LEU A 75 -9.95 1.06 -10.03
N PRO A 76 -9.95 0.05 -10.91
CA PRO A 76 -10.43 -1.29 -10.57
C PRO A 76 -9.62 -1.88 -9.42
N ALA A 77 -10.29 -2.33 -8.36
CA ALA A 77 -9.66 -2.86 -7.16
C ALA A 77 -8.72 -4.04 -7.44
N LEU A 78 -9.15 -4.96 -8.32
CA LEU A 78 -8.38 -6.14 -8.73
C LEU A 78 -7.07 -5.80 -9.46
N VAL A 79 -6.95 -4.59 -10.02
CA VAL A 79 -5.74 -4.10 -10.67
C VAL A 79 -4.92 -3.25 -9.69
N TYR A 80 -5.60 -2.39 -8.95
CA TYR A 80 -4.97 -1.44 -8.02
C TYR A 80 -4.17 -2.13 -6.92
N PHE A 81 -4.75 -3.09 -6.19
CA PHE A 81 -4.07 -3.71 -5.05
C PHE A 81 -2.81 -4.49 -5.45
N PRO A 82 -2.81 -5.33 -6.51
CA PRO A 82 -1.57 -5.99 -6.96
C PRO A 82 -0.46 -5.01 -7.33
N ILE A 83 -0.78 -3.93 -8.06
CA ILE A 83 0.19 -2.90 -8.42
C ILE A 83 0.75 -2.23 -7.15
N ARG A 84 -0.12 -1.92 -6.18
CA ARG A 84 0.27 -1.27 -4.93
C ARG A 84 1.16 -2.16 -4.07
N ILE A 85 0.90 -3.47 -4.03
CA ILE A 85 1.76 -4.45 -3.34
C ILE A 85 3.15 -4.45 -3.97
N VAL A 86 3.23 -4.54 -5.31
CA VAL A 86 4.51 -4.55 -6.02
C VAL A 86 5.30 -3.27 -5.73
N MET A 87 4.66 -2.10 -5.83
CA MET A 87 5.28 -0.81 -5.52
C MET A 87 5.78 -0.73 -4.07
N SER A 88 4.96 -1.19 -3.11
CA SER A 88 5.33 -1.22 -1.70
C SER A 88 6.51 -2.15 -1.43
N ILE A 89 6.59 -3.30 -2.10
CA ILE A 89 7.75 -4.19 -1.97
C ILE A 89 9.03 -3.50 -2.46
N PHE A 90 8.99 -2.83 -3.62
CA PHE A 90 10.15 -2.10 -4.14
C PHE A 90 10.60 -0.96 -3.22
N ILE A 91 9.67 -0.15 -2.73
CA ILE A 91 9.98 0.96 -1.82
C ILE A 91 10.52 0.44 -0.49
N GLY A 92 9.89 -0.59 0.07
CA GLY A 92 10.30 -1.20 1.34
C GLY A 92 11.69 -1.83 1.23
N TRP A 93 11.95 -2.59 0.18
CA TRP A 93 13.26 -3.18 -0.11
C TRP A 93 14.35 -2.12 -0.22
N TRP A 94 14.09 -1.06 -0.99
CA TRP A 94 15.03 0.05 -1.16
C TRP A 94 15.34 0.73 0.17
N ALA A 95 14.30 1.02 0.98
CA ALA A 95 14.46 1.66 2.28
C ALA A 95 15.28 0.82 3.26
N LEU A 96 14.99 -0.48 3.35
CA LEU A 96 15.72 -1.42 4.21
C LEU A 96 17.18 -1.60 3.75
N SER A 97 17.42 -1.72 2.45
CA SER A 97 18.77 -1.82 1.89
C SER A 97 19.60 -0.58 2.21
N LYS A 98 19.02 0.63 2.07
CA LYS A 98 19.70 1.87 2.47
C LYS A 98 19.95 1.94 3.98
N ALA A 99 19.00 1.51 4.80
CA ALA A 99 19.18 1.47 6.26
C ALA A 99 20.35 0.56 6.67
N ALA A 100 20.54 -0.58 5.99
CA ALA A 100 21.65 -1.50 6.24
C ALA A 100 23.01 -0.87 5.89
N THR A 101 23.12 -0.22 4.72
CA THR A 101 24.39 0.43 4.32
C THR A 101 24.83 1.54 5.29
N LEU A 102 23.88 2.29 5.87
CA LEU A 102 24.19 3.31 6.88
C LEU A 102 24.70 2.69 8.18
N GLN A 103 24.24 1.49 8.55
CA GLN A 103 24.73 0.78 9.73
C GLN A 103 26.17 0.30 9.54
N GLU A 104 26.51 -0.20 8.35
CA GLU A 104 27.87 -0.64 8.02
C GLU A 104 28.86 0.52 8.08
N GLN A 105 28.48 1.69 7.57
CA GLN A 105 29.28 2.91 7.63
C GLN A 105 29.48 3.41 9.07
N GLU A 106 28.42 3.39 9.88
CA GLU A 106 28.47 3.76 11.30
C GLU A 106 29.43 2.84 12.07
N ASN A 107 29.32 1.53 11.88
CA ASN A 107 30.21 0.55 12.51
C ASN A 107 31.67 0.71 12.07
N ALA A 108 31.92 0.97 10.78
CA ALA A 108 33.27 1.19 10.26
C ALA A 108 33.93 2.44 10.85
N SER A 109 33.16 3.51 11.06
CA SER A 109 33.65 4.76 11.67
C SER A 109 33.99 4.65 13.16
N GLN A 110 33.43 3.68 13.88
CA GLN A 110 33.74 3.43 15.30
C GLN A 110 35.01 2.59 15.50
N LEU A 111 35.50 1.96 14.43
CA LEU A 111 36.70 1.11 14.43
C LEU A 111 37.96 1.85 13.93
N SER A 112 37.83 3.10 13.47
CA SER A 112 38.91 3.99 13.03
C SER A 112 39.21 5.07 14.05
#